data_AF-A0A429AX53-F1
#
_entry.id   AF-A0A429AX53-F1
#
_cell.length_a   1.000
_cell.length_b   1.000
_cell.length_c   1.000
_cell.angle_alpha   90.00
_cell.angle_beta   90.00
_cell.angle_gamma   90.00
#
_symmetry.space_group_name_H-M   'P 1'
#
loop_
_entity.id
_entity.type
_entity.pdbx_description
1 polymer ?
#
loop_
_entity_poly.entity_id
_entity_poly.type
_entity_poly.pdbx_seq_one_letter_code
_entity_poly.pdbx_strand_id
1 'polypeptide(L)'
;MDARPLGHVSRDVLLTAAAIAPGGDSEATAGYLYHANWLPVTPAWLARFPDEDAVTRYVVGERAARVLDSRWLRSQDASWNHWRAVRRGRLAGPYKVYVSVLPGALPAAFERCVHVLADHRAHSFKLARHPRGLPRPDRFVIYCATREETRELAAALAGALAGQPAQGVPFTHAPRHPAVSWACDPPPDAAGYGPSWRKWVTRKLAAHLHASDAPDAGGRVEYACLRLREDGVDTGTWSPGPGLWSLG
;
A
#
# COMPACT_ATOMS: atom_id res chain seq x y z
N MET A 1 6.80 21.15 -2.27
CA MET A 1 6.82 20.20 -1.14
C MET A 1 7.55 18.97 -1.66
N ASP A 2 8.83 18.84 -1.34
CA ASP A 2 9.67 17.77 -1.88
C ASP A 2 9.23 16.41 -1.33
N ALA A 3 9.26 15.39 -2.18
CA ALA A 3 8.83 14.05 -1.81
C ALA A 3 9.82 13.46 -0.78
N ARG A 4 9.36 13.22 0.46
CA ARG A 4 10.17 12.54 1.47
C ARG A 4 10.41 11.08 1.06
N PRO A 5 11.62 10.53 1.25
CA PRO A 5 11.86 9.10 1.08
C PRO A 5 10.89 8.29 1.95
N LEU A 6 10.34 7.20 1.41
CA LEU A 6 9.32 6.39 2.10
C LEU A 6 9.82 5.79 3.43
N GLY A 7 11.14 5.57 3.55
CA GLY A 7 11.77 5.16 4.81
C GLY A 7 11.62 6.18 5.94
N HIS A 8 11.56 7.48 5.63
CA HIS A 8 11.34 8.52 6.64
C HIS A 8 9.90 8.47 7.16
N VAL A 9 8.92 8.23 6.27
CA VAL A 9 7.51 8.11 6.65
C VAL A 9 7.29 6.96 7.63
N SER A 10 7.83 5.76 7.34
CA SER A 10 7.71 4.62 8.26
C SER A 10 8.37 4.90 9.63
N ARG A 11 9.52 5.57 9.65
CA ARG A 11 10.24 5.91 10.87
C ARG A 11 9.49 6.92 11.74
N ASP A 12 9.02 8.01 11.15
CA ASP A 12 8.28 9.07 11.87
C ASP A 12 7.00 8.51 12.51
N VAL A 13 6.29 7.66 11.76
CA VAL A 13 5.09 6.95 12.23
C VAL A 13 5.43 6.03 13.40
N LEU A 14 6.53 5.28 13.32
CA LEU A 14 6.96 4.38 14.39
C LEU A 14 7.34 5.11 15.67
N LEU A 15 8.09 6.20 15.56
CA LEU A 15 8.46 7.02 16.72
C LEU A 15 7.21 7.58 17.42
N THR A 16 6.23 8.03 16.63
CA THR A 16 4.96 8.53 17.18
C THR A 16 4.19 7.41 17.88
N ALA A 17 4.07 6.24 17.26
CA ALA A 17 3.42 5.07 17.86
C ALA A 17 4.11 4.62 19.16
N ALA A 18 5.45 4.61 19.18
CA ALA A 18 6.25 4.23 20.33
C ALA A 18 6.13 5.23 21.50
N ALA A 19 5.86 6.51 21.22
CA ALA A 19 5.62 7.51 22.25
C ALA A 19 4.27 7.31 22.96
N ILE A 20 3.25 6.83 22.24
CA ILE A 20 1.90 6.62 22.80
C ILE A 20 1.65 5.21 23.32
N ALA A 21 2.51 4.23 22.97
CA ALA A 21 2.32 2.83 23.34
C ALA A 21 2.18 2.57 24.86
N PRO A 22 3.02 3.14 25.76
CA PRO A 22 3.00 2.78 27.19
C PRO A 22 1.69 3.04 27.96
N GLY A 23 0.77 3.83 27.40
CA GLY A 23 -0.54 4.13 28.00
C GLY A 23 -1.73 3.61 27.20
N GLY A 24 -1.49 2.81 26.16
CA GLY A 24 -2.51 2.38 25.21
C GLY A 24 -2.70 0.88 25.15
N ASP A 25 -3.48 0.46 24.16
CA ASP A 25 -3.65 -0.94 23.78
C ASP A 25 -2.91 -1.24 22.45
N SER A 26 -2.46 -2.49 22.31
CA SER A 26 -1.71 -2.97 21.15
C SER A 26 -2.57 -2.97 19.87
N GLU A 27 -3.86 -3.31 19.95
CA GLU A 27 -4.75 -3.28 18.79
C GLU A 27 -5.00 -1.85 18.31
N ALA A 28 -5.22 -0.90 19.23
CA ALA A 28 -5.31 0.52 18.90
C ALA A 28 -4.02 1.04 18.23
N THR A 29 -2.86 0.61 18.73
CA THR A 29 -1.54 0.95 18.16
C THR A 29 -1.37 0.36 16.76
N ALA A 30 -1.76 -0.90 16.54
CA ALA A 30 -1.75 -1.52 15.22
C ALA A 30 -2.69 -0.79 14.24
N GLY A 31 -3.87 -0.38 14.71
CA GLY A 31 -4.81 0.45 13.95
C GLY A 31 -4.21 1.79 13.54
N TYR A 32 -3.53 2.47 14.46
CA TYR A 32 -2.80 3.71 14.17
C TYR A 32 -1.72 3.49 13.10
N LEU A 33 -0.86 2.49 13.27
CA LEU A 33 0.20 2.16 12.30
C LEU A 33 -0.36 1.79 10.92
N TYR A 34 -1.49 1.07 10.85
CA TYR A 34 -2.14 0.69 9.60
C TYR A 34 -2.76 1.89 8.86
N HIS A 35 -3.40 2.80 9.61
CA HIS A 35 -3.99 4.03 9.09
C HIS A 35 -2.99 5.19 8.96
N ALA A 36 -1.71 4.94 9.25
CA ALA A 36 -0.68 5.93 9.13
C ALA A 36 -0.58 6.49 7.70
N ASN A 37 -0.26 7.78 7.63
CA ASN A 37 -0.14 8.54 6.39
C ASN A 37 -1.44 8.62 5.56
N TRP A 38 -2.62 8.41 6.16
CA TRP A 38 -3.88 8.83 5.55
C TRP A 38 -3.96 10.35 5.53
N LEU A 39 -4.45 10.92 4.43
CA LEU A 39 -4.78 12.34 4.40
C LEU A 39 -6.16 12.57 5.05
N PRO A 40 -6.39 13.74 5.68
CA PRO A 40 -7.69 14.07 6.23
C PRO A 40 -8.80 14.04 5.17
N VAL A 41 -9.93 13.44 5.52
CA VAL A 41 -11.17 13.56 4.74
C VAL A 41 -11.85 14.87 5.16
N THR A 42 -11.74 15.92 4.34
CA THR A 42 -12.32 17.23 4.65
C THR A 42 -13.78 17.35 4.17
N PRO A 43 -14.58 18.27 4.73
CA PRO A 43 -15.92 18.55 4.19
C PRO A 43 -15.91 18.95 2.71
N ALA A 44 -14.92 19.76 2.29
CA ALA A 44 -14.75 20.12 0.88
C ALA A 44 -14.45 18.91 -0.01
N TRP A 45 -13.71 17.92 0.50
CA TRP A 45 -13.45 16.66 -0.20
C TRP A 45 -14.73 15.84 -0.38
N LEU A 46 -15.55 15.73 0.67
CA LEU A 46 -16.83 15.02 0.60
C LEU A 46 -17.81 15.73 -0.34
N ALA A 47 -17.89 17.06 -0.29
CA ALA A 47 -18.75 17.85 -1.19
C ALA A 47 -18.36 17.69 -2.67
N ARG A 48 -17.06 17.50 -2.96
CA ARG A 48 -16.56 17.25 -4.32
C ARG A 48 -17.00 15.89 -4.87
N PHE A 49 -17.23 14.91 -4.00
CA PHE A 49 -17.57 13.54 -4.39
C PHE A 49 -18.84 13.10 -3.65
N PRO A 50 -20.03 13.55 -4.09
CA PRO A 50 -21.30 13.24 -3.43
C PRO A 50 -21.65 11.75 -3.50
N ASP A 51 -21.11 11.04 -4.49
CA ASP A 51 -21.36 9.64 -4.76
C ASP A 51 -20.12 8.95 -5.36
N GLU A 52 -20.25 7.65 -5.59
CA GLU A 52 -19.19 6.81 -6.16
C GLU A 52 -18.98 7.05 -7.67
N ASP A 53 -20.00 7.52 -8.37
CA ASP A 53 -19.92 7.86 -9.79
C ASP A 53 -19.05 9.10 -9.99
N ALA A 54 -19.14 10.08 -9.10
CA ALA A 54 -18.25 11.23 -9.04
C ALA A 54 -16.79 10.81 -8.81
N VAL A 55 -16.54 9.83 -7.93
CA VAL A 55 -15.20 9.24 -7.74
C VAL A 55 -14.72 8.57 -9.02
N THR A 56 -15.57 7.75 -9.64
CA THR A 56 -15.23 7.02 -10.87
C THR A 56 -14.91 7.99 -12.00
N ARG A 57 -15.76 8.99 -12.26
CA ARG A 57 -15.54 10.02 -13.29
C ARG A 57 -14.25 10.79 -13.05
N TYR A 58 -13.97 11.15 -11.81
CA TYR A 58 -12.75 11.88 -11.45
C TYR A 58 -11.48 11.07 -11.70
N VAL A 59 -11.43 9.82 -11.25
CA VAL A 59 -10.19 9.02 -11.32
C VAL A 59 -9.99 8.38 -12.69
N VAL A 60 -11.04 7.77 -13.25
CA VAL A 60 -10.92 6.99 -14.48
C VAL A 60 -10.82 7.91 -15.70
N GLY A 61 -11.72 8.89 -15.82
CA GLY A 61 -11.81 9.73 -17.00
C GLY A 61 -12.04 8.94 -18.31
N GLU A 62 -12.18 9.64 -19.43
CA GLU A 62 -12.53 9.00 -20.71
C GLU A 62 -11.39 8.18 -21.32
N ARG A 63 -10.14 8.62 -21.15
CA ARG A 63 -8.98 7.96 -21.75
C ARG A 63 -8.68 6.63 -21.06
N ALA A 64 -8.65 6.59 -19.73
CA ALA A 64 -8.45 5.34 -19.04
C ALA A 64 -9.66 4.41 -19.21
N ALA A 65 -10.90 4.93 -19.23
CA ALA A 65 -12.10 4.13 -19.48
C ALA A 65 -11.99 3.30 -20.76
N ARG A 66 -11.60 3.92 -21.89
CA ARG A 66 -11.40 3.21 -23.16
C ARG A 66 -10.41 2.05 -23.07
N VAL A 67 -9.32 2.24 -22.33
CA VAL A 67 -8.33 1.18 -22.12
C VAL A 67 -8.95 0.07 -21.26
N LEU A 68 -9.59 0.42 -20.14
CA LEU A 68 -10.25 -0.51 -19.22
C LEU A 68 -11.29 -1.38 -19.92
N ASP A 69 -12.20 -0.77 -20.68
CA ASP A 69 -13.31 -1.47 -21.33
C ASP A 69 -12.82 -2.51 -22.35
N SER A 70 -11.64 -2.29 -22.93
CA SER A 70 -11.08 -3.20 -23.94
C SER A 70 -10.31 -4.41 -23.39
N ARG A 71 -9.79 -4.35 -22.15
CA ARG A 71 -8.93 -5.44 -21.62
C ARG A 71 -9.26 -5.94 -20.21
N TRP A 72 -10.20 -5.30 -19.50
CA TRP A 72 -10.51 -5.65 -18.12
C TRP A 72 -12.02 -5.84 -17.88
N LEU A 73 -12.33 -6.79 -17.02
CA LEU A 73 -13.65 -6.97 -16.41
C LEU A 73 -13.68 -6.23 -15.08
N ARG A 74 -14.69 -5.38 -14.89
CA ARG A 74 -14.90 -4.64 -13.65
C ARG A 74 -15.87 -5.39 -12.72
N SER A 75 -15.54 -5.43 -11.45
CA SER A 75 -16.46 -5.78 -10.36
C SER A 75 -16.25 -4.84 -9.18
N GLN A 76 -17.10 -4.92 -8.15
CA GLN A 76 -17.00 -4.05 -6.99
C GLN A 76 -17.43 -4.76 -5.70
N ASP A 77 -16.87 -4.31 -4.58
CA ASP A 77 -17.31 -4.66 -3.23
C ASP A 77 -17.66 -3.40 -2.42
N ALA A 78 -17.88 -3.55 -1.12
CA ALA A 78 -18.24 -2.45 -0.22
C ALA A 78 -17.23 -1.29 -0.20
N SER A 79 -15.97 -1.47 -0.60
CA SER A 79 -14.88 -0.49 -0.48
C SER A 79 -14.05 -0.29 -1.76
N TRP A 80 -14.08 -1.22 -2.70
CA TRP A 80 -13.16 -1.28 -3.82
C TRP A 80 -13.87 -1.50 -5.15
N ASN A 81 -13.37 -0.83 -6.19
CA ASN A 81 -13.52 -1.26 -7.56
C ASN A 81 -12.39 -2.23 -7.89
N HIS A 82 -12.71 -3.34 -8.55
CA HIS A 82 -11.77 -4.37 -8.97
C HIS A 82 -11.77 -4.48 -10.48
N TRP A 83 -10.59 -4.64 -11.06
CA TRP A 83 -10.42 -4.93 -12.48
C TRP A 83 -9.59 -6.19 -12.63
N ARG A 84 -10.09 -7.13 -13.43
CA ARG A 84 -9.40 -8.38 -13.78
C ARG A 84 -9.20 -8.45 -15.28
N ALA A 85 -8.01 -8.81 -15.75
CA ALA A 85 -7.75 -8.98 -17.17
C ALA A 85 -8.68 -10.05 -17.79
N VAL A 86 -9.24 -9.78 -18.97
CA VAL A 86 -10.22 -10.66 -19.65
C VAL A 86 -9.62 -12.03 -20.01
N ARG A 87 -8.33 -12.11 -20.35
CA ARG A 87 -7.68 -13.31 -20.94
C ARG A 87 -6.51 -13.88 -20.12
N ARG A 88 -6.68 -14.08 -18.81
CA ARG A 88 -5.64 -14.74 -17.98
C ARG A 88 -6.18 -15.91 -17.17
N GLY A 89 -5.51 -17.05 -17.28
CA GLY A 89 -5.79 -18.28 -16.51
C GLY A 89 -4.89 -18.46 -15.27
N ARG A 90 -3.85 -17.64 -15.08
CA ARG A 90 -2.97 -17.71 -13.91
C ARG A 90 -3.48 -16.79 -12.81
N LEU A 91 -3.74 -17.34 -11.62
CA LEU A 91 -4.14 -16.56 -10.45
C LEU A 91 -3.04 -15.57 -10.03
N ALA A 92 -3.44 -14.47 -9.41
CA ALA A 92 -2.49 -13.58 -8.75
C ALA A 92 -1.83 -14.29 -7.56
N GLY A 93 -0.55 -13.98 -7.34
CA GLY A 93 0.23 -14.46 -6.21
C GLY A 93 0.13 -13.49 -5.03
N PRO A 94 0.98 -13.68 -3.99
CA PRO A 94 0.95 -12.85 -2.78
C PRO A 94 1.54 -11.45 -2.99
N TYR A 95 2.07 -11.15 -4.17
CA TYR A 95 2.78 -9.90 -4.41
C TYR A 95 1.84 -8.77 -4.81
N LYS A 96 2.12 -7.58 -4.27
CA LYS A 96 1.34 -6.37 -4.51
C LYS A 96 2.26 -5.20 -4.82
N VAL A 97 1.89 -4.41 -5.83
CA VAL A 97 2.43 -3.06 -6.07
C VAL A 97 1.38 -2.04 -5.64
N TYR A 98 1.81 -1.03 -4.87
CA TYR A 98 0.98 0.08 -4.43
C TYR A 98 1.36 1.33 -5.20
N VAL A 99 0.35 2.05 -5.70
CA VAL A 99 0.51 3.39 -6.29
C VAL A 99 -0.08 4.42 -5.33
N SER A 100 0.78 5.32 -4.86
CA SER A 100 0.51 6.24 -3.75
C SER A 100 0.92 7.68 -4.09
N VAL A 101 0.22 8.27 -5.05
CA VAL A 101 0.31 9.71 -5.36
C VAL A 101 -0.65 10.51 -4.46
N LEU A 102 -0.45 11.84 -4.35
CA LEU A 102 -1.43 12.71 -3.70
C LEU A 102 -2.80 12.63 -4.44
N PRO A 103 -3.95 12.74 -3.75
CA PRO A 103 -5.27 12.59 -4.38
C PRO A 103 -5.54 13.52 -5.56
N GLY A 104 -4.95 14.73 -5.54
CA GLY A 104 -5.06 15.69 -6.65
C GLY A 104 -4.36 15.24 -7.94
N ALA A 105 -3.32 14.40 -7.83
CA ALA A 105 -2.59 13.84 -8.96
C ALA A 105 -3.15 12.48 -9.45
N LEU A 106 -4.14 11.94 -8.72
CA LEU A 106 -4.65 10.59 -8.96
C LEU A 106 -5.22 10.37 -10.38
N PRO A 107 -5.98 11.31 -11.00
CA PRO A 107 -6.52 11.08 -12.35
C PRO A 107 -5.41 10.89 -13.40
N ALA A 108 -4.43 11.80 -13.42
CA ALA A 108 -3.32 11.74 -14.35
C ALA A 108 -2.41 10.53 -14.10
N ALA A 109 -2.19 10.18 -12.83
CA ALA A 109 -1.44 8.98 -12.45
C ALA A 109 -2.17 7.70 -12.87
N PHE A 110 -3.48 7.63 -12.65
CA PHE A 110 -4.29 6.46 -12.97
C PHE A 110 -4.31 6.17 -14.47
N GLU A 111 -4.49 7.19 -15.32
CA GLU A 111 -4.40 7.06 -16.78
C GLU A 111 -3.05 6.42 -17.19
N ARG A 112 -1.93 6.99 -16.72
CA ARG A 112 -0.59 6.47 -17.01
C ARG A 112 -0.40 5.04 -16.50
N CYS A 113 -0.85 4.76 -15.28
CA CYS A 113 -0.77 3.41 -14.71
C CYS A 113 -1.55 2.41 -15.55
N VAL A 114 -2.79 2.71 -15.96
CA VAL A 114 -3.61 1.77 -16.74
C VAL A 114 -2.95 1.42 -18.07
N HIS A 115 -2.28 2.36 -18.73
CA HIS A 115 -1.46 2.07 -19.92
C HIS A 115 -0.30 1.13 -19.60
N VAL A 116 0.49 1.41 -18.56
CA VAL A 116 1.57 0.52 -18.12
C VAL A 116 1.06 -0.88 -17.77
N LEU A 117 -0.09 -0.97 -17.09
CA LEU A 117 -0.72 -2.24 -16.73
C LEU A 117 -1.18 -3.02 -17.96
N ALA A 118 -1.60 -2.32 -19.02
CA ALA A 118 -1.94 -2.91 -20.31
C ALA A 118 -0.74 -3.61 -20.95
N ASP A 119 0.42 -2.93 -20.92
CA ASP A 119 1.65 -3.35 -21.59
C ASP A 119 2.38 -4.45 -20.82
N HIS A 120 2.42 -4.33 -19.49
CA HIS A 120 2.95 -5.36 -18.58
C HIS A 120 1.96 -6.49 -18.30
N ARG A 121 0.78 -6.43 -18.91
CA ARG A 121 -0.29 -7.43 -18.80
C ARG A 121 -0.63 -7.76 -17.34
N ALA A 122 -0.83 -6.76 -16.48
CA ALA A 122 -1.15 -7.01 -15.08
C ALA A 122 -2.40 -7.91 -14.92
N HIS A 123 -2.40 -8.81 -13.92
CA HIS A 123 -3.49 -9.77 -13.74
C HIS A 123 -4.77 -9.09 -13.25
N SER A 124 -4.64 -8.34 -12.16
CA SER A 124 -5.75 -7.63 -11.54
C SER A 124 -5.25 -6.48 -10.70
N PHE A 125 -6.10 -5.49 -10.52
CA PHE A 125 -5.84 -4.38 -9.63
C PHE A 125 -7.16 -3.90 -9.03
N LYS A 126 -7.04 -3.07 -7.99
CA LYS A 126 -8.18 -2.44 -7.34
C LYS A 126 -7.89 -0.99 -7.00
N LEU A 127 -8.96 -0.20 -7.01
CA LEU A 127 -8.96 1.21 -6.67
C LEU A 127 -10.04 1.47 -5.62
N ALA A 128 -9.76 2.35 -4.67
CA ALA A 128 -10.76 2.78 -3.69
C ALA A 128 -12.01 3.30 -4.40
N ARG A 129 -13.18 2.84 -3.96
CA ARG A 129 -14.48 3.17 -4.56
C ARG A 129 -15.06 4.48 -4.03
N HIS A 130 -14.76 4.79 -2.77
CA HIS A 130 -15.44 5.85 -2.02
C HIS A 130 -14.59 7.10 -1.82
N PRO A 131 -15.23 8.26 -1.62
CA PRO A 131 -14.54 9.51 -1.29
C PRO A 131 -13.62 9.35 -0.06
N ARG A 132 -14.06 8.58 0.94
CA ARG A 132 -13.29 8.28 2.16
C ARG A 132 -12.09 7.35 1.92
N GLY A 133 -12.10 6.59 0.83
CA GLY A 133 -11.02 5.69 0.47
C GLY A 133 -9.92 6.38 -0.37
N LEU A 134 -10.24 7.47 -1.05
CA LEU A 134 -9.27 8.19 -1.88
C LEU A 134 -8.14 8.87 -1.11
N PRO A 135 -8.26 9.25 0.18
CA PRO A 135 -7.12 9.75 0.96
C PRO A 135 -6.16 8.67 1.49
N ARG A 136 -6.50 7.39 1.36
CA ARG A 136 -5.68 6.26 1.84
C ARG A 136 -4.37 6.16 1.07
N PRO A 137 -3.20 5.92 1.68
CA PRO A 137 -1.97 5.78 0.91
C PRO A 137 -2.00 4.53 -0.01
N ASP A 138 -2.77 3.50 0.33
CA ASP A 138 -2.92 2.23 -0.39
C ASP A 138 -4.18 2.18 -1.28
N ARG A 139 -4.68 3.33 -1.76
CA ARG A 139 -5.93 3.42 -2.53
C ARG A 139 -5.88 2.73 -3.90
N PHE A 140 -4.70 2.44 -4.42
CA PHE A 140 -4.51 1.78 -5.72
C PHE A 140 -3.50 0.65 -5.56
N VAL A 141 -3.97 -0.59 -5.71
CA VAL A 141 -3.18 -1.80 -5.48
C VAL A 141 -3.26 -2.69 -6.70
N ILE A 142 -2.12 -3.12 -7.20
CA ILE A 142 -1.99 -4.05 -8.32
C ILE A 142 -1.44 -5.37 -7.79
N TYR A 143 -1.99 -6.48 -8.26
CA TYR A 143 -1.61 -7.82 -7.84
C TYR A 143 -0.73 -8.48 -8.90
N CYS A 144 0.37 -9.08 -8.45
CA CYS A 144 1.38 -9.73 -9.28
C CYS A 144 1.53 -11.20 -8.85
N ALA A 145 1.94 -12.07 -9.76
CA ALA A 145 2.12 -13.49 -9.45
C ALA A 145 3.51 -13.78 -8.87
N THR A 146 4.55 -13.10 -9.36
CA THR A 146 5.93 -13.35 -8.93
C THR A 146 6.63 -12.07 -8.48
N ARG A 147 7.78 -12.26 -7.80
CA ARG A 147 8.65 -11.17 -7.36
C ARG A 147 9.25 -10.43 -8.55
N GLU A 148 9.60 -11.15 -9.61
CA GLU A 148 10.18 -10.62 -10.85
C GLU A 148 9.18 -9.70 -11.54
N GLU A 149 7.95 -10.18 -11.78
CA GLU A 149 6.86 -9.36 -12.34
C GLU A 149 6.62 -8.10 -11.50
N THR A 150 6.67 -8.23 -10.17
CA THR A 150 6.49 -7.11 -9.23
C THR A 150 7.58 -6.05 -9.40
N ARG A 151 8.84 -6.47 -9.51
CA ARG A 151 9.99 -5.57 -9.67
C ARG A 151 9.95 -4.84 -11.02
N GLU A 152 9.66 -5.57 -12.10
CA GLU A 152 9.53 -5.01 -13.44
C GLU A 152 8.40 -3.99 -13.51
N LEU A 153 7.21 -4.36 -13.01
CA LEU A 153 6.06 -3.47 -13.00
C LEU A 153 6.31 -2.24 -12.12
N ALA A 154 6.90 -2.41 -10.92
CA ALA A 154 7.21 -1.29 -10.05
C ALA A 154 8.21 -0.32 -10.69
N ALA A 155 9.20 -0.82 -11.44
CA ALA A 155 10.15 0.02 -12.17
C ALA A 155 9.47 0.80 -13.31
N ALA A 156 8.62 0.14 -14.10
CA ALA A 156 7.86 0.78 -15.18
C ALA A 156 6.91 1.86 -14.66
N LEU A 157 6.18 1.57 -13.58
CA LEU A 157 5.30 2.54 -12.93
C LEU A 157 6.09 3.71 -12.33
N ALA A 158 7.26 3.46 -11.72
CA ALA A 158 8.10 4.52 -11.19
C ALA A 158 8.57 5.48 -12.28
N GLY A 159 8.93 4.97 -13.47
CA GLY A 159 9.26 5.80 -14.63
C GLY A 159 8.06 6.61 -15.14
N ALA A 160 6.89 5.96 -15.28
CA ALA A 160 5.67 6.60 -15.76
C ALA A 160 5.13 7.68 -14.80
N LEU A 161 5.44 7.57 -13.51
CA LEU A 161 4.99 8.49 -12.45
C LEU A 161 6.07 9.48 -12.01
N ALA A 162 7.19 9.57 -12.73
CA ALA A 162 8.23 10.54 -12.43
C ALA A 162 7.67 11.97 -12.37
N GLY A 163 8.03 12.70 -11.32
CA GLY A 163 7.54 14.07 -11.08
C GLY A 163 6.12 14.17 -10.50
N GLN A 164 5.40 13.07 -10.33
CA GLN A 164 4.10 13.09 -9.64
C GLN A 164 4.31 13.20 -8.12
N PRO A 165 3.52 14.05 -7.42
CA PRO A 165 3.66 14.21 -5.99
C PRO A 165 3.25 12.92 -5.27
N ALA A 166 4.16 12.37 -4.48
CA ALA A 166 3.96 11.13 -3.75
C ALA A 166 3.35 11.37 -2.36
N GLN A 167 2.51 10.44 -1.93
CA GLN A 167 2.07 10.30 -0.54
C GLN A 167 2.92 9.25 0.17
N GLY A 168 3.10 8.09 -0.45
CA GLY A 168 3.85 6.96 0.09
C GLY A 168 3.03 6.06 1.01
N VAL A 169 3.35 4.77 0.99
CA VAL A 169 2.70 3.76 1.83
C VAL A 169 3.66 3.34 2.95
N PRO A 170 3.35 3.58 4.23
CA PRO A 170 4.22 3.12 5.32
C PRO A 170 4.35 1.59 5.33
N PHE A 171 5.55 1.14 5.71
CA PHE A 171 5.89 -0.28 5.90
C PHE A 171 5.81 -1.13 4.62
N THR A 172 6.20 -0.55 3.48
CA THR A 172 6.36 -1.25 2.20
C THR A 172 7.70 -0.91 1.55
N HIS A 173 8.14 -1.74 0.61
CA HIS A 173 9.42 -1.55 -0.06
C HIS A 173 9.30 -0.61 -1.26
N ALA A 174 10.01 0.52 -1.24
CA ALA A 174 10.00 1.52 -2.32
C ALA A 174 11.42 1.68 -2.93
N PRO A 175 11.72 1.01 -4.06
CA PRO A 175 13.10 0.92 -4.55
C PRO A 175 13.58 2.15 -5.32
N ARG A 176 12.67 2.97 -5.87
CA ARG A 176 13.04 4.06 -6.81
C ARG A 176 12.23 5.33 -6.65
N HIS A 177 10.91 5.23 -6.47
CA HIS A 177 10.02 6.38 -6.41
C HIS A 177 9.05 6.25 -5.23
N PRO A 178 8.86 7.28 -4.40
CA PRO A 178 8.02 7.19 -3.19
C PRO A 178 6.53 6.93 -3.49
N ALA A 179 6.06 7.24 -4.71
CA ALA A 179 4.71 6.90 -5.13
C ALA A 179 4.52 5.42 -5.53
N VAL A 180 5.60 4.64 -5.67
CA VAL A 180 5.52 3.23 -6.05
C VAL A 180 6.28 2.39 -5.03
N SER A 181 5.55 1.50 -4.37
CA SER A 181 6.12 0.55 -3.42
C SER A 181 5.51 -0.82 -3.61
N TRP A 182 6.10 -1.86 -3.04
CA TRP A 182 5.57 -3.21 -3.13
C TRP A 182 5.70 -3.97 -1.82
N ALA A 183 4.95 -5.05 -1.72
CA ALA A 183 5.04 -6.00 -0.61
C ALA A 183 4.65 -7.41 -1.07
N CYS A 184 4.90 -8.40 -0.21
CA CYS A 184 4.46 -9.78 -0.37
C CYS A 184 3.61 -10.15 0.84
N ASP A 185 2.35 -10.52 0.63
CA ASP A 185 1.48 -10.94 1.72
C ASP A 185 1.99 -12.24 2.38
N PRO A 186 1.75 -12.41 3.69
CA PRO A 186 1.96 -13.70 4.34
C PRO A 186 1.09 -14.79 3.70
N PRO A 187 1.54 -16.06 3.70
CA PRO A 187 0.69 -17.18 3.36
C PRO A 187 -0.49 -17.27 4.36
N PRO A 188 -1.62 -17.90 3.98
CA PRO A 188 -2.84 -17.87 4.78
C PRO A 188 -2.70 -18.41 6.21
N ASP A 189 -1.82 -19.39 6.41
CA ASP A 189 -1.51 -20.05 7.67
C ASP A 189 -0.67 -19.17 8.61
N ALA A 190 0.29 -18.40 8.08
CA ALA A 190 1.11 -17.48 8.86
C ALA A 190 0.36 -16.21 9.29
N ALA A 191 -0.70 -15.87 8.58
CA ALA A 191 -1.38 -14.61 8.78
C ALA A 191 -2.28 -14.61 10.03
N GLY A 192 -2.92 -15.72 10.41
CA GLY A 192 -3.93 -15.75 11.50
C GLY A 192 -5.14 -14.81 11.30
N TYR A 193 -5.14 -14.00 10.24
CA TYR A 193 -6.12 -13.04 9.74
C TYR A 193 -5.94 -12.95 8.21
N GLY A 194 -6.79 -12.20 7.50
CA GLY A 194 -6.69 -12.11 6.03
C GLY A 194 -5.30 -11.68 5.53
N PRO A 195 -4.79 -12.24 4.41
CA PRO A 195 -3.40 -12.10 3.97
C PRO A 195 -3.13 -10.68 3.47
N SER A 196 -2.65 -9.83 4.37
CA SER A 196 -2.24 -8.46 4.06
C SER A 196 -0.94 -8.14 4.76
N TRP A 197 0.12 -7.96 3.98
CA TRP A 197 1.45 -7.57 4.49
C TRP A 197 1.37 -6.42 5.49
N ARG A 198 0.69 -5.32 5.13
CA ARG A 198 0.61 -4.15 6.00
C ARG A 198 -0.11 -4.44 7.30
N LYS A 199 -1.19 -5.22 7.28
CA LYS A 199 -1.86 -5.64 8.53
C LYS A 199 -0.92 -6.50 9.37
N TRP A 200 -0.14 -7.36 8.72
CA TRP A 200 0.77 -8.26 9.40
C TRP A 200 1.92 -7.53 10.09
N VAL A 201 2.63 -6.69 9.35
CA VAL A 201 3.72 -5.87 9.87
C VAL A 201 3.24 -4.94 10.98
N THR A 202 2.10 -4.26 10.80
CA THR A 202 1.62 -3.27 11.79
C THR A 202 1.17 -3.90 13.10
N ARG A 203 0.57 -5.11 13.07
CA ARG A 203 0.23 -5.86 14.30
C ARG A 203 1.46 -6.36 15.03
N LYS A 204 2.45 -6.90 14.30
CA LYS A 204 3.73 -7.35 14.89
C LYS A 204 4.48 -6.18 15.52
N LEU A 205 4.60 -5.06 14.81
CA LEU A 205 5.22 -3.84 15.34
C LEU A 205 4.51 -3.35 16.60
N ALA A 206 3.18 -3.29 16.62
CA ALA A 206 2.43 -2.89 17.80
C ALA A 206 2.70 -3.82 18.99
N ALA A 207 2.63 -5.14 18.78
CA ALA A 207 2.94 -6.11 19.83
C ALA A 207 4.36 -5.91 20.40
N HIS A 208 5.36 -5.73 19.53
CA HIS A 208 6.75 -5.55 19.96
C HIS A 208 6.99 -4.18 20.62
N LEU A 209 6.30 -3.12 20.22
CA LEU A 209 6.37 -1.81 20.89
C LEU A 209 5.84 -1.89 22.32
N HIS A 210 4.78 -2.66 22.56
CA HIS A 210 4.17 -2.87 23.88
C HIS A 210 4.95 -3.84 24.77
N ALA A 211 5.68 -4.78 24.17
CA ALA A 211 6.54 -5.72 24.89
C ALA A 211 7.91 -5.12 25.29
N SER A 212 8.20 -3.88 24.88
CA SER A 212 9.49 -3.25 25.14
C SER A 212 9.52 -2.52 26.48
N ASP A 213 10.49 -2.87 27.33
CA ASP A 213 10.76 -2.17 28.60
C ASP A 213 11.65 -0.92 28.43
N ALA A 214 11.96 -0.52 27.19
CA ALA A 214 12.80 0.64 26.95
C ALA A 214 12.11 1.92 27.47
N PRO A 215 12.85 2.83 28.14
CA PRO A 215 12.25 4.00 28.79
C PRO A 215 11.74 5.04 27.78
N ASP A 216 12.39 5.18 26.63
CA ASP A 216 12.05 6.16 25.60
C ASP A 216 11.53 5.54 24.29
N ALA A 217 10.93 6.37 23.44
CA ALA A 217 10.36 5.94 22.18
C ALA A 217 11.41 5.40 21.19
N GLY A 218 12.64 5.91 21.23
CA GLY A 218 13.73 5.46 20.36
C GLY A 218 14.12 4.02 20.66
N GLY A 219 14.37 3.70 21.93
CA GLY A 219 14.67 2.34 22.38
C GLY A 219 13.54 1.35 22.10
N ARG A 220 12.27 1.78 22.25
CA ARG A 220 11.11 0.95 21.89
C ARG A 220 11.05 0.64 20.39
N VAL A 221 11.32 1.63 19.54
CA VAL A 221 11.40 1.44 18.08
C VAL A 221 12.55 0.51 17.71
N GLU A 222 13.71 0.65 18.35
CA GLU A 222 14.86 -0.24 18.10
C GLU A 222 14.53 -1.69 18.47
N TYR A 223 13.96 -1.91 19.65
CA TYR A 223 13.48 -3.21 20.09
C TYR A 223 12.48 -3.79 19.09
N ALA A 224 11.43 -3.03 18.73
CA ALA A 224 10.39 -3.51 17.82
C ALA A 224 10.94 -3.85 16.43
N CYS A 225 11.87 -3.05 15.89
CA CYS A 225 12.54 -3.35 14.63
C CYS A 225 13.42 -4.60 14.74
N LEU A 226 14.14 -4.79 15.86
CA LEU A 226 14.96 -5.98 16.08
C LEU A 226 14.09 -7.25 16.09
N ARG A 227 13.00 -7.25 16.86
CA ARG A 227 12.07 -8.38 16.92
C ARG A 227 11.43 -8.68 15.56
N LEU A 228 11.09 -7.64 14.78
CA LEU A 228 10.52 -7.83 13.45
C LEU A 228 11.57 -8.36 12.44
N ARG A 229 12.85 -8.05 12.61
CA ARG A 229 13.93 -8.67 11.83
C ARG A 229 14.08 -10.16 12.13
N GLU A 230 13.93 -10.57 13.38
CA GLU A 230 13.88 -11.99 13.76
C GLU A 230 12.66 -12.70 13.16
N ASP A 231 11.53 -12.00 13.03
CA ASP A 231 10.37 -12.43 12.24
C ASP A 231 10.64 -12.41 10.72
N GLY A 232 11.89 -12.24 10.27
CA GLY A 232 12.32 -12.34 8.87
C GLY A 232 12.02 -11.12 7.99
N VAL A 233 11.71 -9.96 8.55
CA VAL A 233 11.51 -8.71 7.78
C VAL A 233 12.78 -7.88 7.73
N ASP A 234 13.18 -7.42 6.55
CA ASP A 234 14.16 -6.35 6.46
C ASP A 234 13.50 -5.00 6.80
N THR A 235 13.75 -4.50 8.01
CA THR A 235 13.21 -3.20 8.49
C THR A 235 13.89 -1.98 7.89
N GLY A 236 15.06 -2.14 7.25
CA GLY A 236 15.72 -1.07 6.51
C GLY A 236 15.01 -0.77 5.20
N THR A 237 14.43 -1.80 4.58
CA THR A 237 13.75 -1.68 3.29
C THR A 237 12.27 -2.04 3.32
N TRP A 238 11.72 -2.45 4.47
CA TRP A 238 10.35 -2.94 4.66
C TRP A 238 9.93 -4.03 3.67
N SER A 239 10.84 -4.99 3.45
CA SER A 239 10.62 -6.11 2.54
C SER A 239 10.72 -7.45 3.27
N PRO A 240 10.07 -8.52 2.77
CA PRO A 240 10.33 -9.87 3.26
C PRO A 240 11.81 -10.23 3.03
N GLY A 241 12.48 -10.68 4.09
CA GLY A 241 13.85 -11.17 4.02
C GLY A 241 13.95 -12.51 3.27
N PRO A 242 15.17 -12.93 2.88
CA PRO A 242 15.38 -14.26 2.31
C PRO A 242 14.88 -15.32 3.30
N GLY A 243 13.89 -16.12 2.88
CA GLY A 243 13.37 -17.23 3.69
C GLY A 243 12.07 -16.96 4.45
N LEU A 244 11.57 -15.71 4.55
CA LEU A 244 10.37 -15.41 5.36
C LEU A 244 9.15 -16.25 4.96
N TRP A 245 8.98 -16.52 3.67
CA TRP A 245 7.91 -17.38 3.14
C TRP A 245 8.43 -18.69 2.56
N SER A 246 9.71 -18.98 2.77
CA SER A 246 10.30 -20.28 2.46
C SER A 246 10.03 -21.19 3.64
N LEU A 247 8.79 -21.67 3.73
CA LEU A 247 8.48 -22.87 4.52
C LEU A 247 8.70 -24.06 3.58
N GLY A 248 9.40 -25.08 4.08
CA GLY A 248 9.98 -26.21 3.33
C GLY A 248 9.00 -27.04 2.51
#